data_AF-A0A3S3LTB2-F1
#
_entry.id   AF-A0A3S3LTB2-F1
#
_cell.length_a   1.000
_cell.length_b   1.000
_cell.length_c   1.000
_cell.angle_alpha   90.00
_cell.angle_beta   90.00
_cell.angle_gamma   90.00
#
_symmetry.space_group_name_H-M   'P 1'
#
loop_
_entity.id
_entity.type
_entity.pdbx_description
1 polymer ?
#
loop_
_entity_poly.entity_id
_entity_poly.type
_entity_poly.pdbx_seq_one_letter_code
_entity_poly.pdbx_strand_id
1 'polypeptide(L)' 'ETRIADAMRVYADRRAIKQIAINLLSNAVKFTGQGGKITVRARNTSGALLLTIEDNGCGIPKQALSKLGRPFEQVQNQF' A
#
# COMPACT_ATOMS: atom_id res chain seq x y z
N GLU A 1 -11.41 4.00 -3.43
CA GLU A 1 -11.36 5.28 -4.18
C GLU A 1 -10.00 5.40 -4.85
N THR A 2 -9.94 5.84 -6.11
CA THR A 2 -8.68 5.99 -6.86
C THR A 2 -8.55 7.42 -7.36
N ARG A 3 -7.39 8.05 -7.12
CA ARG A 3 -7.04 9.40 -7.58
C ARG A 3 -5.67 9.36 -8.25
N ILE A 4 -5.65 8.98 -9.51
CA ILE A 4 -4.47 8.88 -10.36
C ILE A 4 -4.82 9.56 -11.67
N ALA A 5 -3.99 10.49 -12.13
CA ALA A 5 -4.22 11.13 -13.43
C ALA A 5 -3.83 10.18 -14.56
N ASP A 6 -4.63 10.11 -15.64
CA ASP A 6 -4.37 9.21 -16.77
C ASP A 6 -3.02 9.45 -17.46
N ALA A 7 -2.57 10.72 -17.48
CA ALA A 7 -1.28 11.11 -18.06
C ALA A 7 -0.08 10.84 -17.15
N MET A 8 -0.27 10.27 -15.96
CA MET A 8 0.80 10.05 -14.99
C MET A 8 1.77 8.97 -15.48
N ARG A 9 3.05 9.31 -15.53
CA ARG A 9 4.12 8.44 -16.00
C ARG A 9 5.32 8.52 -15.06
N VAL A 10 6.03 7.41 -14.94
CA VAL A 10 7.30 7.32 -14.20
C VAL A 10 8.23 6.35 -14.94
N TYR A 11 9.52 6.65 -14.93
CA TYR A 11 10.54 5.73 -15.43
C TYR A 11 10.95 4.77 -14.32
N ALA A 12 10.56 3.50 -14.44
CA ALA A 12 10.80 2.47 -13.43
C ALA A 12 10.67 1.06 -14.03
N ASP A 13 11.12 0.04 -13.29
CA ASP A 13 10.85 -1.35 -13.64
C ASP A 13 9.35 -1.65 -13.50
N ARG A 14 8.69 -1.89 -14.64
CA ARG A 14 7.26 -2.17 -14.70
C ARG A 14 6.84 -3.39 -13.88
N ARG A 15 7.65 -4.45 -13.83
CA ARG A 15 7.35 -5.68 -13.08
C ARG A 15 7.47 -5.43 -11.59
N ALA A 16 8.55 -4.77 -11.16
CA ALA A 16 8.77 -4.44 -9.75
C ALA A 16 7.66 -3.53 -9.20
N ILE A 17 7.29 -2.47 -9.93
CA ILE A 17 6.21 -1.56 -9.53
C ILE A 17 4.86 -2.29 -9.44
N LYS A 18 4.56 -3.16 -10.41
CA LYS A 18 3.35 -4.00 -10.36
C LYS A 18 3.33 -4.87 -9.11
N GLN A 19 4.46 -5.50 -8.77
CA GLN A 19 4.56 -6.37 -7.59
C GLN A 19 4.39 -5.58 -6.28
N ILE A 20 5.04 -4.43 -6.16
CA ILE A 20 4.90 -3.54 -5.00
C ILE A 20 3.43 -3.14 -4.82
N ALA A 21 2.78 -2.70 -5.89
CA ALA A 21 1.37 -2.31 -5.85
C ALA A 21 0.44 -3.47 -5.45
N ILE A 22 0.64 -4.66 -6.00
CA ILE A 22 -0.13 -5.87 -5.64
C ILE A 22 0.06 -6.22 -4.17
N ASN A 23 1.29 -6.22 -3.67
CA ASN A 23 1.58 -6.59 -2.28
C ASN A 23 0.90 -5.63 -1.30
N LEU A 24 1.02 -4.32 -1.55
CA LEU A 24 0.44 -3.30 -0.68
C LEU A 24 -1.09 -3.27 -0.76
N LEU A 25 -1.68 -3.38 -1.96
CA LEU A 25 -3.13 -3.44 -2.13
C LEU A 25 -3.72 -4.72 -1.53
N SER A 26 -3.05 -5.86 -1.67
CA SER A 26 -3.48 -7.11 -1.06
C SER A 26 -3.51 -7.02 0.45
N ASN A 27 -2.50 -6.38 1.07
CA ASN A 27 -2.51 -6.11 2.50
C ASN A 27 -3.67 -5.19 2.89
N ALA A 28 -3.87 -4.09 2.16
CA ALA A 28 -4.97 -3.17 2.43
C ALA A 28 -6.33 -3.90 2.38
N VAL A 29 -6.59 -4.70 1.34
CA VAL A 29 -7.84 -5.49 1.20
C VAL A 29 -7.97 -6.52 2.32
N LYS A 30 -6.89 -7.22 2.67
CA LYS A 30 -6.89 -8.25 3.72
C LYS A 30 -7.21 -7.69 5.10
N PHE A 31 -6.70 -6.51 5.43
CA PHE A 31 -6.80 -5.92 6.77
C PHE A 31 -7.89 -4.85 6.89
N THR A 32 -8.56 -4.51 5.79
CA THR A 32 -9.75 -3.66 5.76
C THR A 32 -10.99 -4.54 5.75
N GLY A 33 -11.72 -4.58 6.87
CA GLY A 33 -12.96 -5.34 6.99
C GLY A 33 -14.08 -4.85 6.06
N GLN A 34 -15.22 -5.55 6.09
CA GLN A 34 -16.39 -5.18 5.28
C GLN A 34 -16.86 -3.75 5.59
N GLY A 35 -17.11 -2.97 4.54
CA GLY A 35 -17.49 -1.56 4.67
C GLY A 35 -16.34 -0.58 4.92
N GLY A 36 -15.10 -1.07 5.04
CA GLY A 36 -13.92 -0.22 5.11
C GLY A 36 -13.57 0.44 3.77
N LYS A 37 -12.68 1.42 3.82
CA LYS A 37 -12.31 2.27 2.69
C LYS A 37 -10.81 2.13 2.42
N ILE A 38 -10.50 1.86 1.17
CA ILE A 38 -9.13 1.91 0.63
C ILE A 38 -9.06 3.05 -0.38
N THR A 39 -8.05 3.90 -0.25
CA THR A 39 -7.79 5.05 -1.12
C THR A 39 -6.43 4.90 -1.77
N VAL A 40 -6.39 4.91 -3.10
CA VAL A 40 -5.16 4.89 -3.89
C VAL A 40 -4.97 6.27 -4.50
N ARG A 41 -3.81 6.89 -4.27
CA ARG A 41 -3.47 8.21 -4.82
C ARG A 41 -2.10 8.14 -5.48
N ALA A 42 -1.93 8.84 -6.58
CA ALA A 42 -0.61 9.08 -7.13
C ALA A 42 -0.46 10.55 -7.47
N ARG A 43 0.69 11.13 -7.09
CA ARG A 43 1.04 12.50 -7.42
C ARG A 43 2.51 12.61 -7.79
N ASN A 44 2.82 13.53 -8.69
CA ASN A 44 4.20 13.94 -8.90
C ASN A 44 4.67 14.74 -7.69
N THR A 45 5.89 14.46 -7.25
CA THR A 45 6.64 15.22 -6.25
C THR A 45 8.04 15.46 -6.82
N SER A 46 8.79 16.44 -6.35
CA SER A 46 10.09 16.88 -6.90
C SER A 46 10.97 15.77 -7.52
N GLY A 47 10.83 15.55 -8.84
CA GLY A 47 11.58 14.54 -9.60
C GLY A 47 11.14 13.07 -9.45
N ALA A 48 10.04 12.79 -8.74
CA ALA A 48 9.57 11.44 -8.46
C ALA A 48 8.03 11.32 -8.52
N LEU A 49 7.55 10.08 -8.43
CA LEU A 49 6.13 9.77 -8.27
C LEU A 49 5.91 9.24 -6.85
N LEU A 50 4.96 9.85 -6.14
CA LEU A 50 4.48 9.34 -4.86
C LEU A 50 3.20 8.56 -5.07
N LEU A 51 3.27 7.23 -4.95
CA LEU A 51 2.12 6.33 -4.90
C LEU A 51 1.76 6.10 -3.43
N THR A 52 0.52 6.38 -3.06
CA THR A 52 -0.02 6.18 -1.72
C THR A 52 -1.19 5.20 -1.77
N ILE A 53 -1.12 4.16 -0.94
CA ILE A 53 -2.23 3.25 -0.65
C ILE A 53 -2.54 3.46 0.82
N GLU A 54 -3.75 3.94 1.10
CA GLU A 54 -4.23 4.23 2.45
C GLU A 54 -5.48 3.40 2.71
N ASP A 55 -5.55 2.78 3.87
CA ASP A 55 -6.72 2.07 4.35
C ASP A 55 -7.11 2.53 5.75
N ASN A 56 -8.35 2.23 6.15
CA ASN A 56 -8.86 2.47 7.50
C ASN A 56 -9.14 1.16 8.25
N GLY A 57 -8.36 0.11 7.96
CA GLY A 57 -8.48 -1.19 8.59
C GLY A 57 -8.03 -1.21 10.05
N CYS A 58 -7.74 -2.40 10.57
CA CYS A 58 -7.36 -2.60 11.97
C CYS A 58 -6.02 -1.94 12.37
N GLY A 59 -5.25 -1.45 11.40
CA GLY A 59 -3.96 -0.81 11.63
C GLY A 59 -2.85 -1.82 12.00
N ILE A 60 -1.67 -1.29 12.33
CA ILE A 60 -0.50 -2.10 12.69
C ILE A 60 -0.21 -1.89 14.19
N PRO A 61 -0.15 -2.97 15.00
CA PRO A 61 0.24 -2.86 16.40
C PRO A 61 1.62 -2.21 16.55
N LYS A 62 1.78 -1.30 17.52
CA LYS A 62 3.04 -0.54 17.72
C LYS A 62 4.28 -1.44 17.81
N GLN A 63 4.18 -2.57 18.51
CA GLN A 63 5.28 -3.54 18.64
C GLN A 63 5.70 -4.18 17.30
N ALA A 64 4.76 -4.32 16.36
CA ALA A 64 5.01 -4.90 15.04
C ALA A 64 5.65 -3.91 14.06
N LEU A 65 5.57 -2.60 14.30
CA LEU A 65 6.17 -1.58 13.43
C LEU A 65 7.68 -1.79 13.26
N SER A 66 8.38 -2.23 14.32
CA SER A 66 9.82 -2.53 14.30
C SER A 66 10.23 -3.67 13.35
N LYS A 67 9.25 -4.47 12.91
CA LYS A 67 9.43 -5.61 12.01
C LYS A 67 8.98 -5.33 10.59
N LEU A 68 8.36 -4.18 10.35
CA LEU A 68 7.83 -3.81 9.03
C LEU A 68 8.97 -3.76 7.99
N GLY A 69 8.75 -4.38 6.83
CA GLY A 69 9.74 -4.46 5.76
C GLY A 69 10.76 -5.60 5.91
N ARG A 70 10.78 -6.33 7.04
CA ARG A 70 11.56 -7.55 7.15
C ARG A 70 10.93 -8.67 6.31
N PRO A 71 11.71 -9.45 5.57
CA PRO A 71 11.18 -10.56 4.77
C PRO A 71 10.41 -11.56 5.63
N PHE A 72 9.26 -12.02 5.13
CA PHE A 72 8.43 -13.08 5.72
C PHE A 72 7.86 -12.79 7.12
N GLU A 73 7.96 -11.55 7.62
CA GLU A 73 7.29 -11.14 8.86
C GLU A 73 5.82 -10.80 8.60
N GLN A 74 4.92 -11.50 9.29
CA GLN A 74 3.49 -11.18 9.33
C GLN A 74 3.07 -11.11 10.79
N VAL A 75 2.26 -10.10 11.14
CA VAL A 75 1.61 -10.07 12.45
C VAL A 75 0.67 -11.27 12.51
N GLN A 76 0.88 -12.18 13.48
CA GLN A 76 0.00 -13.32 13.68
C GLN A 76 -1.42 -12.79 13.95
N ASN A 77 -2.41 -13.35 13.26
CA ASN A 77 -3.81 -13.07 13.53
C ASN A 77 -4.10 -13.47 14.98
N GLN A 78 -4.28 -12.50 15.87
CA GLN A 78 -5.16 -12.65 17.02
C GLN A 78 -6.52 -12.11 16.60
N PHE A 79 -7.25 -12.92 15.84
CA PHE A 79 -8.70 -12.79 15.72
C PHE A 79 -9.29 -14.11 16.15
#